data_AF-D9TTM9-F1
#
_entry.id   AF-D9TTM9-F1
#
_cell.length_a   1.000
_cell.length_b   1.000
_cell.length_c   1.000
_cell.angle_alpha   90.00
_cell.angle_beta   90.00
_cell.angle_gamma   90.00
#
_symmetry.space_group_name_H-M   'P 1'
#
loop_
_entity.id
_entity.type
_entity.pdbx_description
1 polymer ?
#
loop_
_entity_poly.entity_id
_entity_poly.type
_entity_poly.pdbx_seq_one_letter_code
_entity_poly.pdbx_strand_id
1 'polypeptide(L)'
;MGCGGRGFYRFFDLIDDFGCCGNKGFYHERHYEYDKYDEMITVIDRLYAEGKIDTEYYQRLRKEAAIGNLTMDDLMRIEINSQKKLNREYNDMDHELKKYYDKLNQIDKAIEESEKIKNDLLSEIENLKRKSESLEKVAETMISVDEASTKDYIKGKIEIESKISTLEKRKQDLDKDISDMDELKNELNLKILELKSLKQRERLNDLKFDIKDINK
;
A
#
# COMPACT_ATOMS: atom_id res chain seq x y z
N MET A 1 7.16 -51.70 -23.35
CA MET A 1 5.89 -50.94 -23.16
C MET A 1 6.28 -49.69 -22.38
N GLY A 2 6.51 -48.54 -23.02
CA GLY A 2 5.49 -47.53 -23.38
C GLY A 2 5.07 -46.75 -22.13
N CYS A 3 4.99 -45.42 -22.03
CA CYS A 3 5.17 -44.26 -22.90
C CYS A 3 5.45 -43.07 -21.96
N GLY A 4 6.25 -42.08 -22.37
CA GLY A 4 6.46 -40.84 -21.61
C GLY A 4 6.82 -39.70 -22.56
N GLY A 5 5.80 -38.99 -23.06
CA GLY A 5 5.91 -38.03 -24.14
C GLY A 5 6.14 -36.58 -23.71
N ARG A 6 6.87 -35.89 -24.59
CA ARG A 6 6.80 -34.46 -24.95
C ARG A 6 7.34 -33.46 -23.92
N GLY A 7 8.66 -33.34 -23.91
CA GLY A 7 9.35 -32.11 -23.55
C GLY A 7 9.19 -31.05 -24.64
N PHE A 8 8.99 -29.81 -24.21
CA PHE A 8 8.97 -28.62 -25.05
C PHE A 8 10.35 -28.42 -25.70
N TYR A 9 10.38 -28.35 -27.02
CA TYR A 9 11.59 -28.09 -27.80
C TYR A 9 12.07 -26.66 -27.57
N ARG A 10 13.31 -26.51 -27.09
CA ARG A 10 14.09 -25.28 -27.16
C ARG A 10 14.45 -25.01 -28.62
N PHE A 11 14.07 -23.84 -29.14
CA PHE A 11 14.35 -23.39 -30.51
C PHE A 11 15.68 -22.62 -30.67
N PHE A 12 16.65 -22.79 -29.75
CA PHE A 12 17.90 -22.01 -29.75
C PHE A 12 19.18 -22.86 -29.71
N ASP A 13 19.24 -23.95 -30.49
CA ASP A 13 20.50 -24.68 -30.74
C ASP A 13 20.55 -25.14 -32.20
N LEU A 14 20.76 -24.21 -33.15
CA LEU A 14 21.17 -24.61 -34.51
C LEU A 14 21.85 -23.50 -35.32
N ILE A 15 22.93 -22.90 -34.81
CA ILE A 15 23.98 -22.34 -35.67
C ILE A 15 25.32 -22.59 -34.98
N ASP A 16 26.02 -23.64 -35.41
CA ASP A 16 27.47 -23.57 -35.64
C ASP A 16 27.93 -24.72 -36.56
N ASP A 17 28.55 -24.29 -37.66
CA ASP A 17 29.60 -24.92 -38.45
C ASP A 17 29.43 -26.26 -39.22
N PHE A 18 29.08 -26.08 -40.50
CA PHE A 18 29.88 -26.42 -41.70
C PHE A 18 30.76 -27.68 -41.75
N GLY A 19 30.48 -28.52 -42.77
CA GLY A 19 31.43 -29.50 -43.28
C GLY A 19 31.01 -30.23 -44.56
N CYS A 20 31.31 -29.62 -45.71
CA CYS A 20 31.64 -30.26 -47.01
C CYS A 20 30.56 -30.81 -47.98
N CYS A 21 30.63 -30.26 -49.20
CA CYS A 21 30.45 -30.86 -50.53
C CYS A 21 29.03 -31.15 -51.07
N GLY A 22 28.63 -30.45 -52.15
CA GLY A 22 27.63 -30.98 -53.09
C GLY A 22 26.78 -29.98 -53.89
N ASN A 23 27.39 -29.33 -54.88
CA ASN A 23 26.83 -28.85 -56.15
C ASN A 23 25.30 -29.01 -56.42
N LYS A 24 24.58 -27.88 -56.55
CA LYS A 24 23.69 -27.54 -57.69
C LYS A 24 23.03 -26.17 -57.45
N GLY A 25 23.34 -25.21 -58.32
CA GLY A 25 22.73 -23.89 -58.30
C GLY A 25 21.25 -23.94 -58.67
N PHE A 26 20.44 -23.27 -57.86
CA PHE A 26 19.24 -22.58 -58.29
C PHE A 26 19.17 -21.28 -57.51
N TYR A 27 19.08 -20.16 -58.24
CA TYR A 27 18.83 -18.84 -57.69
C TYR A 27 17.50 -18.86 -56.95
N HIS A 28 17.50 -18.68 -55.64
CA HIS A 28 16.38 -18.09 -54.93
C HIS A 28 16.88 -16.87 -54.15
N GLU A 29 16.47 -15.73 -54.69
CA GLU A 29 16.63 -14.40 -54.16
C GLU A 29 15.96 -14.26 -52.78
N ARG A 30 16.63 -13.52 -51.90
CA ARG A 30 16.07 -12.63 -50.86
C ARG A 30 14.67 -12.97 -50.30
N HIS A 31 14.60 -13.77 -49.24
CA HIS A 31 13.39 -13.86 -48.39
C HIS A 31 13.65 -13.86 -46.87
N TYR A 32 14.86 -13.62 -46.37
CA TYR A 32 15.15 -13.63 -44.93
C TYR A 32 14.93 -12.28 -44.20
N GLU A 33 14.56 -11.22 -44.92
CA GLU A 33 14.50 -9.85 -44.38
C GLU A 33 13.06 -9.41 -44.04
N TYR A 34 12.05 -10.00 -44.70
CA TYR A 34 10.62 -9.73 -44.46
C TYR A 34 10.11 -10.33 -43.15
N ASP A 35 10.58 -11.53 -42.79
CA ASP A 35 10.18 -12.22 -41.55
C ASP A 35 10.57 -11.40 -40.30
N LYS A 36 11.76 -10.77 -40.31
CA LYS A 36 12.23 -9.98 -39.15
C LYS A 36 11.41 -8.72 -38.91
N TYR A 37 10.96 -8.04 -39.96
CA TYR A 37 10.14 -6.85 -39.81
C TYR A 37 8.76 -7.21 -39.24
N ASP A 38 8.12 -8.25 -39.78
CA ASP A 38 6.81 -8.70 -39.31
C ASP A 38 6.87 -9.27 -37.87
N GLU A 39 7.95 -9.96 -37.53
CA GLU A 39 8.25 -10.38 -36.14
C GLU A 39 8.38 -9.18 -35.20
N MET A 40 9.15 -8.15 -35.58
CA MET A 40 9.31 -6.94 -34.76
C MET A 40 7.99 -6.18 -34.59
N ILE A 41 7.20 -6.04 -35.66
CA ILE A 41 5.87 -5.40 -35.57
C ILE A 41 4.95 -6.18 -34.64
N THR A 42 4.98 -7.51 -34.70
CA THR A 42 4.20 -8.36 -33.79
C THR A 42 4.59 -8.14 -32.33
N VAL A 43 5.88 -8.01 -32.04
CA VAL A 43 6.36 -7.69 -30.69
C VAL A 43 5.97 -6.27 -30.26
N ILE A 44 6.06 -5.27 -31.14
CA ILE A 44 5.65 -3.89 -30.84
C ILE A 44 4.14 -3.82 -30.55
N ASP A 45 3.32 -4.49 -31.36
CA ASP A 45 1.87 -4.57 -31.16
C ASP A 45 1.53 -5.26 -29.83
N ARG A 46 2.28 -6.31 -29.47
CA ARG A 46 2.17 -6.98 -28.17
C ARG A 46 2.53 -6.03 -27.03
N LEU A 47 3.71 -5.39 -27.06
CA LEU A 47 4.16 -4.44 -26.03
C LEU A 47 3.16 -3.30 -25.78
N TYR A 48 2.53 -2.80 -26.85
CA TYR A 48 1.51 -1.76 -26.74
C TYR A 48 0.19 -2.29 -26.17
N ALA A 49 -0.24 -3.46 -26.61
CA ALA A 49 -1.43 -4.12 -26.06
C ALA A 49 -1.23 -4.50 -24.57
N GLU A 50 0.01 -4.82 -24.17
CA GLU A 50 0.45 -5.04 -22.78
C GLU A 50 0.49 -3.76 -21.94
N GLY A 51 0.33 -2.58 -22.57
CA GLY A 51 0.49 -1.28 -21.89
C GLY A 51 1.91 -1.01 -21.40
N LYS A 52 2.91 -1.83 -21.81
CA LYS A 52 4.33 -1.66 -21.47
C LYS A 52 4.94 -0.43 -22.17
N ILE A 53 4.33 0.00 -23.26
CA ILE A 53 4.65 1.22 -24.01
C ILE A 53 3.38 2.02 -24.24
N ASP A 54 3.49 3.36 -24.23
CA ASP A 54 2.37 4.24 -24.51
C ASP A 54 2.12 4.40 -26.03
N THR A 55 1.06 5.12 -26.39
CA THR A 55 0.65 5.32 -27.79
C THR A 55 1.69 6.10 -28.60
N GLU A 56 2.42 7.02 -27.97
CA GLU A 56 3.44 7.83 -28.65
C GLU A 56 4.68 6.97 -28.96
N TYR A 57 5.08 6.14 -27.99
CA TYR A 57 6.22 5.25 -28.08
C TYR A 57 5.94 4.07 -29.04
N TYR A 58 4.69 3.57 -29.05
CA TYR A 58 4.21 2.61 -30.05
C TYR A 58 4.37 3.12 -31.49
N GLN A 59 3.89 4.34 -31.76
CA GLN A 59 4.01 4.93 -33.10
C GLN A 59 5.47 5.17 -33.51
N ARG A 60 6.34 5.48 -32.54
CA ARG A 60 7.77 5.68 -32.76
C ARG A 60 8.47 4.37 -33.12
N LEU A 61 8.26 3.31 -32.35
CA LEU A 61 8.88 2.01 -32.59
C LEU A 61 8.46 1.42 -33.95
N ARG A 62 7.21 1.60 -34.38
CA ARG A 62 6.78 1.17 -35.73
C ARG A 62 7.50 1.93 -36.85
N LYS A 63 7.75 3.23 -36.66
CA LYS A 63 8.52 4.04 -37.63
C LYS A 63 9.99 3.60 -37.66
N GLU A 64 10.59 3.35 -36.50
CA GLU A 64 11.98 2.90 -36.39
C GLU A 64 12.18 1.50 -36.97
N ALA A 65 11.22 0.58 -36.77
CA ALA A 65 11.18 -0.73 -37.41
C ALA A 65 11.10 -0.62 -38.94
N ALA A 66 10.26 0.30 -39.47
CA ALA A 66 10.09 0.48 -40.91
C ALA A 66 11.33 1.09 -41.59
N ILE A 67 12.13 1.86 -40.84
CA ILE A 67 13.38 2.46 -41.32
C ILE A 67 14.59 1.52 -41.09
N GLY A 68 14.42 0.42 -40.35
CA GLY A 68 15.48 -0.54 -40.05
C GLY A 68 16.41 -0.13 -38.90
N ASN A 69 16.02 0.89 -38.12
CA ASN A 69 16.80 1.41 -36.99
C ASN A 69 16.44 0.77 -35.64
N LEU A 70 15.62 -0.27 -35.66
CA LEU A 70 15.18 -1.00 -34.47
C LEU A 70 15.62 -2.46 -34.61
N THR A 71 16.19 -3.01 -33.54
CA THR A 71 16.53 -4.43 -33.48
C THR A 71 15.63 -5.18 -32.51
N MET A 72 15.54 -6.50 -32.70
CA MET A 72 14.81 -7.37 -31.78
C MET A 72 15.36 -7.30 -30.35
N ASP A 73 16.68 -7.13 -30.19
CA ASP A 73 17.31 -6.96 -28.88
C ASP A 73 16.85 -5.68 -28.16
N ASP A 74 16.59 -4.60 -28.92
CA ASP A 74 16.06 -3.36 -28.36
C ASP A 74 14.64 -3.56 -27.82
N LEU A 75 13.80 -4.30 -28.56
CA LEU A 75 12.45 -4.67 -28.12
C LEU A 75 12.48 -5.57 -26.87
N MET A 76 13.39 -6.55 -26.83
CA MET A 76 13.58 -7.40 -25.64
C MET A 76 14.05 -6.60 -24.42
N ARG A 77 14.91 -5.60 -24.61
CA ARG A 77 15.32 -4.69 -23.53
C ARG A 77 14.14 -3.86 -23.02
N ILE A 78 13.31 -3.34 -23.92
CA ILE A 78 12.08 -2.62 -23.54
C ILE A 78 11.16 -3.53 -22.73
N GLU A 79 10.98 -4.77 -23.18
CA GLU A 79 10.15 -5.76 -22.49
C GLU A 79 10.66 -6.06 -21.08
N ILE A 80 11.95 -6.38 -20.93
CA ILE A 80 12.59 -6.65 -19.63
C ILE A 80 12.51 -5.44 -18.70
N ASN A 81 12.72 -4.23 -19.22
CA ASN A 81 12.69 -3.01 -18.43
C ASN A 81 11.28 -2.68 -17.94
N SER A 82 10.27 -2.89 -18.78
CA SER A 82 8.86 -2.67 -18.40
C SER A 82 8.39 -3.68 -17.34
N GLN A 83 8.76 -4.96 -17.45
CA GLN A 83 8.48 -5.97 -16.42
C GLN A 83 9.19 -5.65 -15.10
N LYS A 84 10.45 -5.20 -15.14
CA LYS A 84 11.16 -4.74 -13.93
C LYS A 84 10.50 -3.53 -13.29
N LYS A 85 9.95 -2.61 -14.09
CA LYS A 85 9.23 -1.42 -13.60
C LYS A 85 7.94 -1.83 -12.89
N LEU A 86 7.11 -2.67 -13.51
CA LEU A 86 5.88 -3.20 -12.91
C LEU A 86 6.16 -3.95 -11.61
N ASN A 87 7.14 -4.85 -11.60
CA ASN A 87 7.52 -5.58 -10.39
C ASN A 87 8.01 -4.67 -9.26
N ARG A 88 8.64 -3.53 -9.57
CA ARG A 88 8.99 -2.53 -8.56
C ARG A 88 7.75 -1.82 -8.04
N GLU A 89 6.87 -1.37 -8.92
CA GLU A 89 5.61 -0.69 -8.55
C GLU A 89 4.70 -1.57 -7.67
N TYR A 90 4.55 -2.86 -7.99
CA TYR A 90 3.82 -3.80 -7.15
C TYR A 90 4.45 -3.98 -5.75
N ASN A 91 5.78 -4.09 -5.67
CA ASN A 91 6.49 -4.22 -4.39
C ASN A 91 6.41 -2.93 -3.57
N ASP A 92 6.46 -1.76 -4.22
CA ASP A 92 6.33 -0.46 -3.59
C ASP A 92 4.92 -0.29 -2.99
N MET A 93 3.88 -0.66 -3.73
CA MET A 93 2.50 -0.67 -3.20
C MET A 93 2.31 -1.62 -2.01
N ASP A 94 2.95 -2.79 -2.04
CA ASP A 94 2.89 -3.74 -0.91
C ASP A 94 3.62 -3.22 0.34
N HIS A 95 4.74 -2.51 0.14
CA HIS A 95 5.43 -1.83 1.23
C HIS A 95 4.56 -0.71 1.81
N GLU A 96 3.92 0.10 0.97
CA GLU A 96 3.03 1.18 1.43
C GLU A 96 1.82 0.64 2.19
N LEU A 97 1.17 -0.41 1.68
CA LEU A 97 0.07 -1.09 2.37
C LEU A 97 0.50 -1.58 3.75
N LYS A 98 1.66 -2.23 3.85
CA LYS A 98 2.22 -2.68 5.13
C LYS A 98 2.41 -1.51 6.10
N LYS A 99 2.98 -0.40 5.62
CA LYS A 99 3.19 0.81 6.43
C LYS A 99 1.87 1.39 6.96
N TYR A 100 0.80 1.36 6.17
CA TYR A 100 -0.52 1.80 6.65
C TYR A 100 -1.12 0.85 7.68
N TYR A 101 -0.97 -0.46 7.52
CA TYR A 101 -1.39 -1.44 8.53
C TYR A 101 -0.64 -1.28 9.85
N ASP A 102 0.66 -1.05 9.80
CA ASP A 102 1.47 -0.80 10.99
C ASP A 102 1.01 0.47 11.73
N LYS A 103 0.67 1.54 10.99
CA LYS A 103 0.09 2.76 11.55
C LYS A 103 -1.28 2.54 12.17
N LEU A 104 -2.17 1.77 11.53
CA LEU A 104 -3.47 1.43 12.10
C LEU A 104 -3.32 0.72 13.45
N ASN A 105 -2.42 -0.27 13.51
CA ASN A 105 -2.13 -0.97 14.77
C ASN A 105 -1.58 -0.05 15.86
N GLN A 106 -0.79 0.97 15.48
CA GLN A 106 -0.31 1.99 16.44
C GLN A 106 -1.45 2.87 16.95
N ILE A 107 -2.36 3.28 16.06
CA ILE A 107 -3.55 4.05 16.43
C ILE A 107 -4.44 3.26 17.40
N ASP A 108 -4.74 2.00 17.07
CA ASP A 108 -5.58 1.14 17.91
C ASP A 108 -5.00 1.00 19.32
N LYS A 109 -3.68 0.77 19.43
CA LYS A 109 -2.99 0.72 20.73
C LYS A 109 -3.05 2.05 21.48
N ALA A 110 -2.83 3.17 20.80
CA ALA A 110 -2.86 4.48 21.41
C ALA A 110 -4.27 4.83 21.94
N ILE A 111 -5.32 4.45 21.20
CA ILE A 111 -6.72 4.60 21.64
C ILE A 111 -6.96 3.74 22.89
N GLU A 112 -6.62 2.46 22.86
CA GLU A 112 -6.79 1.56 24.02
C GLU A 112 -6.06 2.06 25.27
N GLU A 113 -4.83 2.56 25.13
CA GLU A 113 -4.07 3.15 26.24
C GLU A 113 -4.71 4.44 26.75
N SER A 114 -5.19 5.30 25.85
CA SER A 114 -5.88 6.55 26.19
C SER A 114 -7.19 6.29 26.93
N GLU A 115 -7.96 5.28 26.51
CA GLU A 115 -9.18 4.84 27.19
C GLU A 115 -8.91 4.33 28.61
N LYS A 116 -7.83 3.57 28.81
CA LYS A 116 -7.41 3.12 30.15
C LYS A 116 -7.10 4.32 31.05
N ILE A 117 -6.29 5.26 30.58
CA ILE A 117 -5.94 6.48 31.33
C ILE A 117 -7.19 7.28 31.66
N LYS A 118 -8.12 7.42 30.72
CA LYS A 118 -9.41 8.10 30.92
C LYS A 118 -10.25 7.42 32.01
N ASN A 119 -10.29 6.08 32.07
CA ASN A 119 -11.01 5.34 33.10
C ASN A 119 -10.35 5.48 34.49
N ASP A 120 -9.02 5.53 34.54
CA ASP A 120 -8.28 5.82 35.76
C ASP A 120 -8.58 7.25 36.27
N LEU A 121 -8.59 8.23 35.36
CA LEU A 121 -8.96 9.62 35.69
C LEU A 121 -10.39 9.72 36.21
N LEU A 122 -11.34 9.00 35.60
CA LEU A 122 -12.74 8.93 36.07
C LEU A 122 -12.81 8.42 37.52
N SER A 123 -12.12 7.32 37.81
CA SER A 123 -12.09 6.72 39.14
C SER A 123 -11.49 7.68 40.18
N GLU A 124 -10.41 8.38 39.83
CA GLU A 124 -9.79 9.37 40.72
C GLU A 124 -10.67 10.60 40.95
N ILE A 125 -11.36 11.09 39.91
CA ILE A 125 -12.34 12.18 40.03
C ILE A 125 -13.47 11.77 40.99
N GLU A 126 -14.01 10.56 40.88
CA GLU A 126 -15.04 10.07 41.80
C GLU A 126 -14.54 9.98 43.25
N ASN A 127 -13.33 9.49 43.46
CA ASN A 127 -12.70 9.44 44.78
C ASN A 127 -12.53 10.84 45.39
N LEU A 128 -12.08 11.80 44.59
CA LEU A 128 -11.93 13.19 45.01
C LEU A 128 -13.28 13.85 45.31
N LYS A 129 -14.33 13.57 44.52
CA LYS A 129 -15.70 14.05 44.79
C LYS A 129 -16.21 13.55 46.13
N ARG A 130 -16.05 12.26 46.44
CA ARG A 130 -16.41 11.70 47.76
C ARG A 130 -15.63 12.34 48.91
N LYS A 131 -14.33 12.60 48.72
CA LYS A 131 -13.51 13.32 49.72
C LYS A 131 -14.00 14.76 49.91
N SER A 132 -14.32 15.47 48.83
CA SER A 132 -14.88 16.82 48.88
C SER A 132 -16.18 16.87 49.70
N GLU A 133 -17.12 15.97 49.41
CA GLU A 133 -18.39 15.85 50.15
C GLU A 133 -18.17 15.50 51.64
N SER A 134 -17.16 14.69 51.96
CA SER A 134 -16.82 14.38 53.34
C SER A 134 -16.29 15.59 54.11
N LEU A 135 -15.45 16.42 53.47
CA LEU A 135 -14.93 17.65 54.08
C LEU A 135 -16.05 18.66 54.31
N GLU A 136 -16.99 18.79 53.37
CA GLU A 136 -18.17 19.63 53.51
C GLU A 136 -19.01 19.23 54.73
N LYS A 137 -19.34 17.94 54.87
CA LYS A 137 -20.10 17.44 56.04
C LYS A 137 -19.38 17.68 57.37
N VAL A 138 -18.05 17.58 57.40
CA VAL A 138 -17.28 17.88 58.62
C VAL A 138 -17.27 19.39 58.90
N ALA A 139 -17.10 20.22 57.88
CA ALA A 139 -17.16 21.67 58.01
C ALA A 139 -18.54 22.15 58.53
N GLU A 140 -19.63 21.57 58.02
CA GLU A 140 -21.01 21.85 58.45
C GLU A 140 -21.23 21.50 59.93
N THR A 141 -20.70 20.37 60.39
CA THR A 141 -20.86 19.96 61.80
C THR A 141 -19.98 20.76 62.77
N MET A 142 -18.83 21.29 62.31
CA MET A 142 -17.92 22.09 63.14
C MET A 142 -18.20 23.59 63.16
N ILE A 143 -19.08 24.11 62.29
CA ILE A 143 -19.28 25.56 62.11
C ILE A 143 -19.72 26.29 63.40
N SER A 144 -20.39 25.58 64.30
CA SER A 144 -20.85 26.08 65.61
C SER A 144 -19.86 25.84 66.75
N VAL A 145 -18.78 25.08 66.51
CA VAL A 145 -17.82 24.61 67.52
C VAL A 145 -16.47 25.29 67.37
N ASP A 146 -15.91 25.34 66.15
CA ASP A 146 -14.60 25.94 65.88
C ASP A 146 -14.51 26.51 64.46
N GLU A 147 -14.59 27.84 64.38
CA GLU A 147 -14.53 28.56 63.11
C GLU A 147 -13.18 28.41 62.40
N ALA A 148 -12.07 28.27 63.14
CA ALA A 148 -10.74 28.11 62.56
C ALA A 148 -10.63 26.74 61.88
N SER A 149 -11.04 25.68 62.56
CA SER A 149 -11.10 24.33 61.97
C SER A 149 -12.05 24.28 60.77
N THR A 150 -13.24 24.89 60.84
CA THR A 150 -14.16 24.96 59.69
C THR A 150 -13.52 25.64 58.47
N LYS A 151 -12.76 26.73 58.67
CA LYS A 151 -12.02 27.38 57.59
C LYS A 151 -10.98 26.47 56.94
N ASP A 152 -10.27 25.67 57.73
CA ASP A 152 -9.29 24.70 57.22
C ASP A 152 -9.96 23.59 56.37
N TYR A 153 -11.11 23.06 56.81
CA TYR A 153 -11.88 22.08 56.02
C TYR A 153 -12.40 22.67 54.71
N ILE A 154 -12.92 23.90 54.74
CA ILE A 154 -13.38 24.60 53.52
C ILE A 154 -12.21 24.84 52.56
N LYS A 155 -11.04 25.24 53.08
CA LYS A 155 -9.84 25.41 52.26
C LYS A 155 -9.42 24.09 51.59
N GLY A 156 -9.43 22.99 52.35
CA GLY A 156 -9.17 21.65 51.82
C GLY A 156 -10.16 21.25 50.72
N LYS A 157 -11.45 21.56 50.90
CA LYS A 157 -12.49 21.35 49.87
C LYS A 157 -12.17 22.12 48.58
N ILE A 158 -11.86 23.41 48.68
CA ILE A 158 -11.53 24.26 47.51
C ILE A 158 -10.31 23.70 46.75
N GLU A 159 -9.28 23.24 47.46
CA GLU A 159 -8.11 22.62 46.84
C GLU A 159 -8.46 21.32 46.09
N ILE A 160 -9.35 20.49 46.65
CA ILE A 160 -9.85 19.28 46.00
C ILE A 160 -10.69 19.61 44.77
N GLU A 161 -11.60 20.58 44.86
CA GLU A 161 -12.44 21.01 43.73
C GLU A 161 -11.60 21.59 42.59
N SER A 162 -10.56 22.34 42.91
CA SER A 162 -9.59 22.81 41.90
C SER A 162 -8.91 21.64 41.20
N LYS A 163 -8.50 20.60 41.94
CA LYS A 163 -7.90 19.38 41.34
C LYS A 163 -8.90 18.65 40.45
N ILE A 164 -10.14 18.47 40.91
CA ILE A 164 -11.22 17.87 40.12
C ILE A 164 -11.38 18.60 38.79
N SER A 165 -11.48 19.94 38.81
CA SER A 165 -11.62 20.73 37.58
C SER A 165 -10.45 20.52 36.61
N THR A 166 -9.22 20.41 37.11
CA THR A 166 -8.06 20.13 36.24
C THR A 166 -8.09 18.72 35.64
N LEU A 167 -8.55 17.71 36.39
CA LEU A 167 -8.67 16.35 35.89
C LEU A 167 -9.82 16.21 34.88
N GLU A 168 -10.94 16.90 35.11
CA GLU A 168 -12.07 16.94 34.17
C GLU A 168 -11.66 17.56 32.83
N LYS A 169 -10.84 18.62 32.83
CA LYS A 169 -10.27 19.18 31.59
C LYS A 169 -9.40 18.18 30.84
N ARG A 170 -8.45 17.52 31.54
CA ARG A 170 -7.59 16.50 30.93
C ARG A 170 -8.39 15.34 30.34
N LYS A 171 -9.47 14.93 31.02
CA LYS A 171 -10.39 13.92 30.49
C LYS A 171 -11.05 14.40 29.19
N GLN A 172 -11.53 15.64 29.14
CA GLN A 172 -12.13 16.21 27.92
C GLN A 172 -11.13 16.34 26.77
N ASP A 173 -9.87 16.66 27.07
CA ASP A 173 -8.80 16.71 26.08
C ASP A 173 -8.54 15.30 25.52
N LEU A 174 -8.46 14.26 26.37
CA LEU A 174 -8.36 12.87 25.93
C LEU A 174 -9.56 12.41 25.10
N ASP A 175 -10.78 12.83 25.44
CA ASP A 175 -11.99 12.52 24.64
C ASP A 175 -11.87 13.09 23.21
N LYS A 176 -11.28 14.28 23.05
CA LYS A 176 -11.02 14.87 21.73
C LYS A 176 -9.90 14.14 21.00
N ASP A 177 -8.78 13.88 21.67
CA ASP A 177 -7.65 13.19 21.06
C ASP A 177 -8.05 11.79 20.56
N ILE A 178 -8.90 11.07 21.29
CA ILE A 178 -9.45 9.78 20.84
C ILE A 178 -10.33 9.96 19.59
N SER A 179 -11.21 10.97 19.58
CA SER A 179 -12.06 11.27 18.42
C SER A 179 -11.23 11.61 17.18
N ASP A 180 -10.22 12.46 17.32
CA ASP A 180 -9.31 12.84 16.23
C ASP A 180 -8.54 11.62 15.70
N MET A 181 -8.13 10.71 16.58
CA MET A 181 -7.46 9.47 16.19
C MET A 181 -8.39 8.49 15.45
N ASP A 182 -9.67 8.44 15.81
CA ASP A 182 -10.68 7.68 15.07
C ASP A 182 -10.94 8.25 13.66
N GLU A 183 -10.92 9.58 13.50
CA GLU A 183 -10.99 10.21 12.19
C GLU A 183 -9.79 9.84 11.32
N LEU A 184 -8.57 9.94 11.86
CA LEU A 184 -7.34 9.54 11.16
C LEU A 184 -7.32 8.05 10.79
N LYS A 185 -7.88 7.19 11.65
CA LYS A 185 -8.07 5.76 11.36
C LYS A 185 -8.96 5.55 10.14
N ASN A 186 -10.05 6.30 10.03
CA ASN A 186 -10.95 6.23 8.88
C ASN A 186 -10.27 6.70 7.59
N GLU A 187 -9.51 7.79 7.64
CA GLU A 187 -8.73 8.26 6.48
C GLU A 187 -7.69 7.23 6.02
N LEU A 188 -6.98 6.58 6.95
CA LEU A 188 -6.04 5.51 6.64
C LEU A 188 -6.72 4.30 6.02
N ASN A 189 -7.89 3.91 6.52
CA ASN A 189 -8.67 2.83 5.93
C ASN A 189 -9.08 3.14 4.48
N LEU A 190 -9.48 4.38 4.19
CA LEU A 190 -9.76 4.83 2.82
C LEU A 190 -8.52 4.73 1.93
N LYS A 191 -7.35 5.18 2.40
CA LYS A 191 -6.09 5.07 1.66
C LYS A 191 -5.70 3.64 1.35
N ILE A 192 -5.93 2.71 2.28
CA ILE A 192 -5.72 1.27 2.06
C ILE A 192 -6.66 0.75 0.98
N LEU A 193 -7.93 1.16 0.99
CA LEU A 193 -8.89 0.75 -0.05
C LEU A 193 -8.52 1.30 -1.43
N GLU A 194 -8.07 2.56 -1.51
CA GLU A 194 -7.56 3.16 -2.74
C GLU A 194 -6.39 2.36 -3.31
N LEU A 195 -5.36 2.07 -2.50
CA LEU A 195 -4.20 1.28 -2.95
C LEU A 195 -4.59 -0.15 -3.36
N LYS A 196 -5.47 -0.81 -2.61
CA LYS A 196 -5.99 -2.14 -2.98
C LYS A 196 -6.74 -2.11 -4.31
N SER A 197 -7.52 -1.06 -4.55
CA SER A 197 -8.25 -0.87 -5.81
C SER A 197 -7.28 -0.71 -6.98
N LEU A 198 -6.24 0.11 -6.82
CA LEU A 198 -5.18 0.29 -7.83
C LEU A 198 -4.48 -1.03 -8.13
N LYS A 199 -4.02 -1.74 -7.09
CA LYS A 199 -3.38 -3.06 -7.24
C LYS A 199 -4.28 -4.07 -7.95
N GLN A 200 -5.57 -4.10 -7.62
CA GLN A 200 -6.53 -4.99 -8.26
C GLN A 200 -6.78 -4.61 -9.72
N ARG A 201 -6.82 -3.31 -10.04
CA ARG A 201 -6.98 -2.82 -11.41
C ARG A 201 -5.79 -3.21 -12.28
N GLU A 202 -4.58 -3.09 -11.77
CA GLU A 202 -3.36 -3.56 -12.44
C GLU A 202 -3.44 -5.07 -12.72
N ARG A 203 -3.76 -5.86 -11.70
CA ARG A 203 -3.91 -7.32 -11.85
C ARG A 203 -4.98 -7.72 -12.86
N LEU A 204 -6.10 -6.98 -12.91
CA LEU A 204 -7.15 -7.22 -13.89
C LEU A 204 -6.72 -6.87 -15.31
N ASN A 205 -5.86 -5.85 -15.48
CA ASN A 205 -5.29 -5.54 -16.78
C ASN A 205 -4.35 -6.66 -17.24
N ASP A 206 -3.51 -7.18 -16.34
CA ASP A 206 -2.63 -8.33 -16.61
C ASP A 206 -3.44 -9.56 -17.05
N LEU A 207 -4.49 -9.93 -16.31
CA LEU A 207 -5.34 -11.08 -16.65
C LEU A 207 -6.13 -10.89 -17.96
N LYS A 208 -6.63 -9.67 -18.22
CA LYS A 208 -7.30 -9.36 -19.50
C LYS A 208 -6.35 -9.52 -20.68
N PHE A 209 -5.07 -9.24 -20.45
CA PHE A 209 -4.03 -9.39 -21.45
C PHE A 209 -3.74 -10.88 -21.71
N ASP A 210 -3.48 -11.67 -20.67
CA ASP A 210 -3.24 -13.12 -20.77
C ASP A 210 -4.34 -13.85 -21.54
N ILE A 211 -5.61 -13.50 -21.31
CA ILE A 211 -6.77 -14.12 -21.99
C ILE A 211 -6.84 -13.72 -23.47
N LYS A 212 -6.42 -12.50 -23.84
CA LYS A 212 -6.40 -12.07 -25.25
C LYS A 212 -5.34 -12.82 -26.05
N ASP A 213 -4.21 -13.13 -25.42
CA ASP A 213 -3.12 -13.87 -26.05
C ASP A 213 -3.45 -15.36 -26.26
N ILE A 214 -4.31 -15.94 -25.43
CA ILE A 214 -4.78 -17.34 -25.58
C ILE A 214 -5.76 -17.51 -26.77
N ASN A 215 -6.44 -16.44 -27.20
CA ASN A 215 -7.48 -16.49 -28.22
C ASN A 215 -7.00 -16.08 -29.64
N LYS A 216 -5.69 -15.92 -29.84
CA LYS A 216 -5.05 -15.72 -31.15
C LYS A 216 -4.31 -16.98 -31.59
#